data_AF-A0A848WXF7-F1
#
_entry.id   AF-A0A848WXF7-F1
#
_cell.length_a   1.000
_cell.length_b   1.000
_cell.length_c   1.000
_cell.angle_alpha   90.00
_cell.angle_beta   90.00
_cell.angle_gamma   90.00
#
_symmetry.space_group_name_H-M   'P 1'
#
loop_
_entity.id
_entity.type
_entity.pdbx_description
1 polymer ?
#
loop_
_entity_poly.entity_id
_entity_poly.type
_entity_poly.pdbx_seq_one_letter_code
_entity_poly.pdbx_strand_id
1 'polypeptide(L)'
;MKTDEDRALAAWFWRNVHYAHGQDGRMDLFDTGFEKTDWNREYWTGLFAHGFGLCGTTHAQWIPEMDALLGHCRSRSAGVKGHNAFEVFLKGGSYGEGRWVLLDHDLSTVIFDPEGKRMLSIEEIRNGKPELKNPDFKPERQRGWRLAGLYQKDAEKVYDDYNSVAYLAGYAGPPPMIQLRSGELLRRYLQPGLADGKSFVFWGQNYNTDSVPGPERSRAWVNQPEKMFGAKRDAGHIDGQVRFANAVSIYKPRFEDGTYREGIVEESANHVTFEFQTPYVIAATPPDDSAWGIYKPGGKNGLVISGKIDGLAFEISTDRGNTWQRSNGPDLTDFAKGHQQYWLKIGAGAKDLANRDLTITTVCQANVATIPQLREGKNQITVSNPGRAIVSAGPNLDQAMTHRIAGELKGPEITLKLGTPRGEKIVALHAASHNASGNPPPPDLAFAIEYSADNGASWKPIVTDWKVERRAPEPSPPDYWSQSFTYGSIDLESAIDGPVQVRFSNNRRKGYRRIEAHLEYEISNPTPVEVTFCWTQSGGFDFEFAKRRFPAKIDGENTAWEIEAGESVRTIWVEYRCP
;
A
#
# COMPACT_ATOMS: atom_id res chain seq x y z
N MET A 1 14.81 18.97 8.63
CA MET A 1 15.47 17.83 9.29
C MET A 1 16.95 17.87 8.96
N LYS A 2 17.85 17.90 9.95
CA LYS A 2 19.28 18.17 9.73
C LYS A 2 20.18 16.96 9.94
N THR A 3 19.77 16.00 10.77
CA THR A 3 20.54 14.79 11.09
C THR A 3 19.81 13.51 10.71
N ASP A 4 20.53 12.38 10.70
CA ASP A 4 19.90 11.05 10.51
C ASP A 4 18.88 10.75 11.61
N GLU A 5 19.16 11.15 12.85
CA GLU A 5 18.23 11.00 13.99
C GLU A 5 16.94 11.79 13.74
N ASP A 6 17.02 13.05 13.29
CA ASP A 6 15.83 13.86 13.00
C ASP A 6 14.96 13.20 11.92
N ARG A 7 15.60 12.65 10.87
CA ARG A 7 14.90 11.98 9.77
C ARG A 7 14.21 10.70 10.26
N ALA A 8 14.92 9.88 11.03
CA ALA A 8 14.38 8.64 11.59
C ALA A 8 13.24 8.91 12.58
N LEU A 9 13.38 9.87 13.49
CA LEU A 9 12.32 10.23 14.44
C LEU A 9 11.10 10.86 13.77
N ALA A 10 11.30 11.71 12.75
CA ALA A 10 10.20 12.26 11.98
C ALA A 10 9.42 11.19 11.23
N ALA A 11 10.12 10.26 10.58
CA ALA A 11 9.51 9.10 9.93
C ALA A 11 8.79 8.18 10.93
N TRP A 12 9.40 7.92 12.08
CA TRP A 12 8.79 7.12 13.15
C TRP A 12 7.53 7.77 13.70
N PHE A 13 7.56 9.07 13.99
CA PHE A 13 6.39 9.83 14.39
C PHE A 13 5.29 9.75 13.32
N TRP A 14 5.65 9.98 12.06
CA TRP A 14 4.72 9.89 10.94
C TRP A 14 4.09 8.49 10.84
N ARG A 15 4.89 7.42 10.95
CA ARG A 15 4.41 6.04 10.91
C ARG A 15 3.45 5.72 12.06
N ASN A 16 3.77 6.15 13.29
CA ASN A 16 2.90 5.97 14.46
C ASN A 16 1.51 6.61 14.30
N VAL A 17 1.44 7.72 13.56
CA VAL A 17 0.20 8.49 13.37
C VAL A 17 -0.49 8.22 12.02
N HIS A 18 0.05 7.31 11.19
CA HIS A 18 -0.55 6.94 9.91
C HIS A 18 -0.70 5.43 9.68
N TYR A 19 -0.22 4.61 10.61
CA TYR A 19 -0.26 3.15 10.50
C TYR A 19 -0.56 2.52 11.85
N ALA A 20 -1.53 1.61 11.91
CA ALA A 20 -1.92 0.95 13.14
C ALA A 20 -1.44 -0.51 13.18
N HIS A 21 -1.13 -1.00 14.37
CA HIS A 21 -0.97 -2.43 14.58
C HIS A 21 -2.32 -3.14 14.46
N GLY A 22 -2.42 -4.12 13.56
CA GLY A 22 -3.65 -4.87 13.31
C GLY A 22 -3.47 -5.94 12.25
N GLN A 23 -4.45 -6.82 12.09
CA GLN A 23 -4.34 -7.97 11.18
C GLN A 23 -4.94 -7.66 9.81
N ASP A 24 -4.08 -7.37 8.84
CA ASP A 24 -4.44 -7.16 7.45
C ASP A 24 -4.88 -8.46 6.75
N GLY A 25 -5.75 -8.32 5.75
CA GLY A 25 -6.18 -9.44 4.91
C GLY A 25 -5.07 -9.79 3.94
N ARG A 26 -4.70 -11.07 3.88
CA ARG A 26 -3.66 -11.55 2.97
C ARG A 26 -4.18 -11.59 1.53
N MET A 27 -3.33 -11.22 0.59
CA MET A 27 -3.57 -11.40 -0.85
C MET A 27 -2.95 -12.73 -1.29
N ASP A 28 -3.53 -13.41 -2.29
CA ASP A 28 -2.96 -14.65 -2.82
C ASP A 28 -1.76 -14.38 -3.73
N LEU A 29 -0.64 -13.95 -3.15
CA LEU A 29 0.57 -13.53 -3.85
C LEU A 29 1.32 -14.69 -4.54
N PHE A 30 0.97 -15.94 -4.25
CA PHE A 30 1.71 -17.14 -4.68
C PHE A 30 0.82 -18.23 -5.31
N ASP A 31 -0.45 -17.93 -5.60
CA ASP A 31 -1.43 -18.87 -6.16
C ASP A 31 -1.62 -20.12 -5.28
N THR A 32 -1.65 -19.93 -3.96
CA THR A 32 -1.80 -20.99 -2.96
C THR A 32 -3.04 -20.84 -2.08
N GLY A 33 -3.87 -19.83 -2.36
CA GLY A 33 -5.00 -19.38 -1.57
C GLY A 33 -4.60 -18.40 -0.45
N PHE A 34 -5.58 -17.59 -0.01
CA PHE A 34 -5.38 -16.53 0.99
C PHE A 34 -4.79 -17.00 2.32
N GLU A 35 -5.02 -18.26 2.72
CA GLU A 35 -4.55 -18.78 4.01
C GLU A 35 -3.08 -19.25 3.98
N LYS A 36 -2.54 -19.57 2.79
CA LYS A 36 -1.22 -20.22 2.63
C LYS A 36 -0.16 -19.32 1.97
N THR A 37 -0.57 -18.13 1.56
CA THR A 37 0.30 -17.07 1.03
C THR A 37 1.13 -16.36 2.12
N ASP A 38 2.11 -15.55 1.71
CA ASP A 38 2.89 -14.68 2.61
C ASP A 38 2.09 -13.41 2.96
N TRP A 39 2.59 -12.68 3.96
CA TRP A 39 2.09 -11.37 4.31
C TRP A 39 2.47 -10.32 3.27
N ASN A 40 1.72 -9.22 3.23
CA ASN A 40 2.03 -8.10 2.35
C ASN A 40 3.35 -7.42 2.75
N ARG A 41 4.35 -7.44 1.86
CA ARG A 41 5.67 -6.81 2.07
C ARG A 41 5.85 -5.50 1.30
N GLU A 42 4.83 -5.07 0.56
CA GLU A 42 4.88 -3.89 -0.31
C GLU A 42 4.45 -2.65 0.47
N TYR A 43 5.31 -1.63 0.46
CA TYR A 43 5.16 -0.42 1.26
C TYR A 43 3.88 0.35 0.94
N TRP A 44 3.60 0.60 -0.34
CA TRP A 44 2.50 1.46 -0.76
C TRP A 44 1.14 0.81 -0.53
N THR A 45 0.99 -0.47 -0.81
CA THR A 45 -0.21 -1.25 -0.58
C THR A 45 -0.49 -1.35 0.91
N GLY A 46 0.55 -1.65 1.71
CA GLY A 46 0.45 -1.60 3.17
C GLY A 46 -0.09 -0.25 3.64
N LEU A 47 0.54 0.84 3.19
CA LEU A 47 0.23 2.19 3.64
C LEU A 47 -1.10 2.76 3.12
N PHE A 48 -1.42 2.64 1.84
CA PHE A 48 -2.60 3.26 1.22
C PHE A 48 -3.84 2.37 1.26
N ALA A 49 -3.68 1.05 1.10
CA ALA A 49 -4.82 0.13 1.05
C ALA A 49 -5.19 -0.39 2.43
N HIS A 50 -4.21 -0.85 3.21
CA HIS A 50 -4.51 -1.47 4.50
C HIS A 50 -4.54 -0.45 5.64
N GLY A 51 -3.41 0.22 5.91
CA GLY A 51 -3.23 1.03 7.12
C GLY A 51 -3.10 0.23 8.42
N PHE A 52 -3.09 -1.11 8.29
CA PHE A 52 -2.93 -2.06 9.38
C PHE A 52 -1.89 -3.10 9.02
N GLY A 53 -1.18 -3.60 10.02
CA GLY A 53 -0.25 -4.72 9.84
C GLY A 53 0.29 -5.19 11.17
N LEU A 54 0.50 -6.50 11.30
CA LEU A 54 1.20 -7.06 12.45
C LEU A 54 2.67 -6.62 12.43
N CYS A 55 3.32 -6.66 13.60
CA CYS A 55 4.72 -6.28 13.80
C CYS A 55 5.66 -6.69 12.66
N GLY A 56 5.69 -7.99 12.30
CA GLY A 56 6.53 -8.50 11.23
C GLY A 56 6.21 -7.95 9.84
N THR A 57 4.94 -7.66 9.57
CA THR A 57 4.44 -7.08 8.31
C THR A 57 4.80 -5.60 8.23
N THR A 58 4.41 -4.81 9.23
CA THR A 58 4.60 -3.35 9.19
C THR A 58 6.07 -2.94 9.22
N HIS A 59 6.92 -3.64 9.99
CA HIS A 59 8.35 -3.35 10.00
C HIS A 59 9.06 -3.77 8.73
N ALA A 60 8.63 -4.86 8.09
CA ALA A 60 9.15 -5.24 6.79
C ALA A 60 8.81 -4.19 5.73
N GLN A 61 7.54 -3.78 5.65
CA GLN A 61 7.06 -2.75 4.73
C GLN A 61 7.76 -1.41 4.92
N TRP A 62 8.26 -1.08 6.11
CA TRP A 62 8.87 0.22 6.40
C TRP A 62 10.35 0.34 6.00
N ILE A 63 10.99 -0.77 5.62
CA ILE A 63 12.38 -0.79 5.14
C ILE A 63 12.61 0.15 3.94
N PRO A 64 11.78 0.16 2.88
CA PRO A 64 11.98 1.01 1.71
C PRO A 64 11.93 2.50 2.02
N GLU A 65 11.11 2.92 2.98
CA GLU A 65 11.08 4.31 3.43
C GLU A 65 12.42 4.71 4.07
N MET A 66 13.00 3.81 4.88
CA MET A 66 14.31 4.06 5.49
C MET A 66 15.45 3.97 4.49
N ASP A 67 15.38 3.08 3.49
CA ASP A 67 16.36 3.04 2.40
C ASP A 67 16.35 4.37 1.62
N ALA A 68 15.17 4.95 1.38
CA ALA A 68 15.05 6.28 0.75
C ALA A 68 15.58 7.42 1.64
N LEU A 69 15.33 7.39 2.96
CA LEU A 69 15.68 8.48 3.87
C LEU A 69 17.14 8.45 4.36
N LEU A 70 17.66 7.26 4.62
CA LEU A 70 18.96 7.04 5.25
C LEU A 70 19.96 6.42 4.26
N GLY A 71 19.48 5.66 3.28
CA GLY A 71 20.30 4.94 2.31
C GLY A 71 20.22 3.42 2.47
N HIS A 72 20.63 2.72 1.41
CA HIS A 72 20.54 1.26 1.26
C HIS A 72 21.03 0.46 2.48
N CYS A 73 20.23 -0.51 2.91
CA CYS A 73 20.52 -1.44 4.01
C CYS A 73 20.91 -0.71 5.32
N ARG A 74 20.28 0.44 5.60
CA ARG A 74 20.41 1.13 6.89
C ARG A 74 19.19 0.95 7.76
N SER A 75 18.36 -0.03 7.45
CA SER A 75 17.27 -0.49 8.30
C SER A 75 17.12 -2.00 8.25
N ARG A 76 16.52 -2.56 9.29
CA ARG A 76 16.21 -4.00 9.38
C ARG A 76 15.03 -4.24 10.31
N SER A 77 14.21 -5.23 9.97
CA SER A 77 13.28 -5.82 10.93
C SER A 77 14.06 -6.77 11.83
N ALA A 78 13.71 -6.81 13.11
CA ALA A 78 14.40 -7.60 14.13
C ALA A 78 13.43 -8.52 14.86
N GLY A 79 13.72 -9.81 14.94
CA GLY A 79 12.96 -10.73 15.78
C GLY A 79 13.33 -10.56 17.25
N VAL A 80 12.34 -10.30 18.09
CA VAL A 80 12.49 -10.14 19.55
C VAL A 80 11.42 -10.99 20.27
N LYS A 81 11.31 -10.90 21.59
CA LYS A 81 10.44 -11.80 22.35
C LYS A 81 8.95 -11.54 22.07
N GLY A 82 8.31 -12.45 21.35
CA GLY A 82 6.88 -12.40 21.05
C GLY A 82 6.47 -11.24 20.13
N HIS A 83 7.44 -10.63 19.43
CA HIS A 83 7.27 -9.42 18.63
C HIS A 83 8.36 -9.34 17.55
N ASN A 84 8.12 -8.52 16.53
CA ASN A 84 9.18 -8.05 15.65
C ASN A 84 9.37 -6.57 15.91
N ALA A 85 10.60 -6.14 16.16
CA ALA A 85 10.96 -4.73 16.29
C ALA A 85 11.64 -4.24 14.99
N PHE A 86 12.16 -3.02 15.04
CA PHE A 86 12.84 -2.40 13.91
C PHE A 86 14.05 -1.61 14.37
N GLU A 87 15.14 -1.71 13.63
CA GLU A 87 16.34 -0.94 13.86
C GLU A 87 16.74 -0.15 12.62
N VAL A 88 17.35 1.02 12.86
CA VAL A 88 17.97 1.84 11.81
C VAL A 88 19.43 2.13 12.17
N PHE A 89 20.29 2.23 11.16
CA PHE A 89 21.70 2.52 11.32
C PHE A 89 21.93 4.02 11.12
N LEU A 90 22.14 4.77 12.20
CA LEU A 90 22.34 6.23 12.17
C LEU A 90 23.83 6.59 12.14
N LYS A 91 24.20 7.70 11.48
CA LYS A 91 25.57 8.24 11.42
C LYS A 91 25.62 9.69 11.90
N GLY A 92 26.82 10.14 12.24
CA GLY A 92 27.11 11.52 12.65
C GLY A 92 26.77 11.82 14.12
N GLY A 93 27.30 12.93 14.63
CA GLY A 93 27.08 13.36 16.02
C GLY A 93 27.41 12.25 17.03
N SER A 94 26.47 11.97 17.94
CA SER A 94 26.59 10.90 18.96
C SER A 94 26.71 9.48 18.38
N TYR A 95 26.48 9.29 17.09
CA TYR A 95 26.52 7.98 16.41
C TYR A 95 27.85 7.72 15.68
N GLY A 96 28.70 8.74 15.49
CA GLY A 96 30.00 8.60 14.81
C GLY A 96 29.88 8.00 13.41
N GLU A 97 30.73 7.01 13.09
CA GLU A 97 30.71 6.27 11.81
C GLU A 97 29.48 5.38 11.63
N GLY A 98 28.78 5.11 12.73
CA GLY A 98 27.40 4.71 12.74
C GLY A 98 27.06 3.64 13.78
N ARG A 99 25.79 3.61 14.18
CA ARG A 99 25.25 2.70 15.18
C ARG A 99 23.83 2.29 14.83
N TRP A 100 23.50 1.03 15.11
CA TRP A 100 22.11 0.59 15.16
C TRP A 100 21.38 1.24 16.32
N VAL A 101 20.11 1.57 16.12
CA VAL A 101 19.20 2.08 17.16
C VAL A 101 17.81 1.49 16.97
N LEU A 102 17.10 1.28 18.07
CA LEU A 102 15.69 0.87 18.09
C LEU A 102 14.81 2.00 17.57
N LEU A 103 13.89 1.64 16.67
CA LEU A 103 12.88 2.53 16.10
C LEU A 103 11.57 1.78 15.94
N ASP A 104 10.96 1.32 17.04
CA ASP A 104 9.78 0.46 17.01
C ASP A 104 8.50 1.30 16.98
N HIS A 105 7.84 1.40 15.82
CA HIS A 105 6.60 2.16 15.71
C HIS A 105 5.35 1.36 16.14
N ASP A 106 5.42 0.03 16.16
CA ASP A 106 4.27 -0.80 16.53
C ASP A 106 4.02 -0.67 18.04
N LEU A 107 5.06 -0.72 18.86
CA LEU A 107 4.94 -0.44 20.31
C LEU A 107 5.09 1.05 20.64
N SER A 108 5.19 1.91 19.62
CA SER A 108 5.48 3.34 19.78
C SER A 108 6.65 3.56 20.76
N THR A 109 7.80 2.92 20.50
CA THR A 109 8.98 2.97 21.37
C THR A 109 10.27 3.34 20.62
N VAL A 110 10.94 4.35 21.16
CA VAL A 110 12.39 4.59 21.05
C VAL A 110 12.97 4.64 22.45
N ILE A 111 14.27 4.35 22.61
CA ILE A 111 14.92 4.39 23.93
C ILE A 111 16.23 5.15 23.82
N PHE A 112 16.34 6.27 24.55
CA PHE A 112 17.58 7.03 24.69
C PHE A 112 18.48 6.49 25.80
N ASP A 113 19.79 6.75 25.72
CA ASP A 113 20.73 6.45 26.79
C ASP A 113 20.40 7.20 28.11
N PRO A 114 21.00 6.82 29.27
CA PRO A 114 20.69 7.45 30.56
C PRO A 114 20.92 8.96 30.64
N GLU A 115 21.75 9.51 29.74
CA GLU A 115 22.04 10.94 29.61
C GLU A 115 21.14 11.64 28.59
N GLY A 116 20.31 10.89 27.87
CA GLY A 116 19.50 11.41 26.78
C GLY A 116 20.32 11.95 25.63
N LYS A 117 21.51 11.41 25.32
CA LYS A 117 22.44 11.89 24.27
C LYS A 117 22.26 11.20 22.91
N ARG A 118 21.79 9.97 22.88
CA ARG A 118 21.47 9.21 21.66
C ARG A 118 20.48 8.08 21.93
N MET A 119 19.87 7.55 20.88
CA MET A 119 19.10 6.32 20.91
C MET A 119 20.00 5.09 21.04
N LEU A 120 19.45 4.01 21.60
CA LEU A 120 20.12 2.74 21.87
C LEU A 120 19.65 1.66 20.90
N SER A 121 20.54 0.73 20.53
CA SER A 121 20.17 -0.51 19.82
C SER A 121 19.43 -1.49 20.72
N ILE A 122 18.77 -2.49 20.13
CA ILE A 122 18.16 -3.60 20.87
C ILE A 122 19.21 -4.32 21.73
N GLU A 123 20.41 -4.55 21.17
CA GLU A 123 21.53 -5.18 21.86
C GLU A 123 21.99 -4.37 23.09
N GLU A 124 22.08 -3.05 22.96
CA GLU A 124 22.45 -2.16 24.07
C GLU A 124 21.36 -2.13 25.16
N ILE A 125 20.09 -2.20 24.77
CA ILE A 125 18.95 -2.26 25.70
C ILE A 125 18.96 -3.60 26.45
N ARG A 126 19.14 -4.72 25.73
CA ARG A 126 19.18 -6.08 26.27
C ARG A 126 20.27 -6.27 27.31
N ASN A 127 21.48 -5.80 26.99
CA ASN A 127 22.65 -5.91 27.87
C ASN A 127 22.72 -4.80 28.93
N GLY A 128 21.87 -3.78 28.77
CA GLY A 128 21.78 -2.65 29.68
C GLY A 128 21.04 -2.99 30.96
N LYS A 129 20.89 -1.98 31.82
CA LYS A 129 20.18 -2.16 33.07
C LYS A 129 18.66 -2.22 32.83
N PRO A 130 17.89 -3.03 33.60
CA PRO A 130 16.45 -3.18 33.39
C PRO A 130 15.65 -1.87 33.37
N GLU A 131 16.09 -0.85 34.13
CA GLU A 131 15.42 0.45 34.18
C GLU A 131 15.39 1.20 32.85
N LEU A 132 16.25 0.87 31.87
CA LEU A 132 16.23 1.49 30.54
C LEU A 132 14.89 1.31 29.82
N LYS A 133 14.14 0.25 30.16
CA LYS A 133 12.83 -0.09 29.59
C LYS A 133 11.66 0.44 30.42
N ASN A 134 11.94 1.09 31.55
CA ASN A 134 10.91 1.69 32.40
C ASN A 134 10.61 3.12 31.92
N PRO A 135 9.35 3.45 31.52
CA PRO A 135 9.00 4.81 31.11
C PRO A 135 9.14 5.85 32.22
N ASP A 136 9.15 5.43 33.49
CA ASP A 136 9.32 6.33 34.65
C ASP A 136 10.80 6.55 35.01
N PHE A 137 11.73 5.81 34.40
CA PHE A 137 13.17 6.00 34.63
C PHE A 137 13.70 7.20 33.81
N LYS A 138 13.93 8.32 34.51
CA LYS A 138 14.46 9.57 33.94
C LYS A 138 13.70 10.00 32.68
N PRO A 139 12.39 10.30 32.77
CA PRO A 139 11.56 10.58 31.60
C PRO A 139 12.11 11.71 30.71
N GLU A 140 12.83 12.67 31.30
CA GLU A 140 13.52 13.75 30.58
C GLU A 140 14.54 13.26 29.54
N ARG A 141 15.15 12.08 29.74
CA ARG A 141 16.13 11.51 28.80
C ARG A 141 15.52 11.19 27.44
N GLN A 142 14.21 10.96 27.41
CA GLN A 142 13.50 10.61 26.18
C GLN A 142 13.12 11.82 25.33
N ARG A 143 13.48 13.04 25.75
CA ARG A 143 13.34 14.27 24.94
C ARG A 143 11.92 14.54 24.44
N GLY A 144 10.91 14.14 25.22
CA GLY A 144 9.50 14.27 24.87
C GLY A 144 8.89 13.07 24.13
N TRP A 145 9.69 12.09 23.70
CA TRP A 145 9.18 10.85 23.10
C TRP A 145 8.85 9.83 24.18
N ARG A 146 7.59 9.51 24.41
CA ARG A 146 7.25 8.53 25.45
C ARG A 146 7.71 7.12 25.04
N LEU A 147 8.44 6.44 25.92
CA LEU A 147 8.73 5.01 25.83
C LEU A 147 7.44 4.20 26.08
N ALA A 148 7.18 3.16 25.28
CA ALA A 148 5.97 2.34 25.36
C ALA A 148 4.70 3.21 25.21
N GLY A 149 4.63 3.93 24.09
CA GLY A 149 3.57 4.89 23.82
C GLY A 149 2.17 4.27 23.71
N LEU A 150 2.03 3.00 23.30
CA LEU A 150 0.71 2.38 23.14
C LEU A 150 0.17 1.73 24.42
N TYR A 151 1.02 1.00 25.15
CA TYR A 151 0.70 0.45 26.46
C TYR A 151 1.94 0.37 27.34
N GLN A 152 1.83 0.84 28.60
CA GLN A 152 2.97 1.06 29.49
C GLN A 152 3.92 -0.14 29.68
N LYS A 153 3.41 -1.37 29.51
CA LYS A 153 4.18 -2.60 29.73
C LYS A 153 4.82 -3.18 28.45
N ASP A 154 4.58 -2.58 27.30
CA ASP A 154 5.02 -3.11 26.00
C ASP A 154 6.54 -3.31 25.96
N ALA A 155 7.32 -2.38 26.52
CA ALA A 155 8.77 -2.45 26.48
C ALA A 155 9.40 -3.36 27.57
N GLU A 156 8.65 -3.81 28.58
CA GLU A 156 9.23 -4.43 29.80
C GLU A 156 10.10 -5.66 29.49
N LYS A 157 9.63 -6.52 28.58
CA LYS A 157 10.24 -7.83 28.27
C LYS A 157 10.52 -8.07 26.79
N VAL A 158 9.94 -7.25 25.91
CA VAL A 158 10.03 -7.46 24.47
C VAL A 158 11.49 -7.41 24.01
N TYR A 159 12.28 -6.47 24.52
CA TYR A 159 13.69 -6.29 24.17
C TYR A 159 14.68 -7.10 25.04
N ASP A 160 14.20 -8.08 25.81
CA ASP A 160 15.08 -9.02 26.53
C ASP A 160 15.72 -10.06 25.60
N ASP A 161 15.21 -10.18 24.38
CA ASP A 161 15.63 -11.18 23.42
C ASP A 161 15.88 -10.54 22.06
N TYR A 162 16.85 -11.08 21.33
CA TYR A 162 17.23 -10.59 20.01
C TYR A 162 17.66 -11.78 19.14
N ASN A 163 16.69 -12.28 18.39
CA ASN A 163 16.74 -13.60 17.77
C ASN A 163 17.15 -13.55 16.31
N SER A 164 16.65 -12.57 15.56
CA SER A 164 16.83 -12.54 14.11
C SER A 164 16.89 -11.15 13.53
N VAL A 165 17.46 -11.04 12.33
CA VAL A 165 17.45 -9.82 11.51
C VAL A 165 17.02 -10.12 10.08
N ALA A 166 16.18 -9.24 9.54
CA ALA A 166 15.70 -9.29 8.18
C ALA A 166 16.03 -7.95 7.50
N TYR A 167 17.11 -7.96 6.72
CA TYR A 167 17.46 -6.86 5.82
C TYR A 167 16.60 -6.94 4.57
N LEU A 168 16.21 -5.79 4.02
CA LEU A 168 15.46 -5.71 2.76
C LEU A 168 14.23 -6.62 2.76
N ALA A 169 13.48 -6.61 3.88
CA ALA A 169 12.30 -7.44 4.12
C ALA A 169 11.00 -6.92 3.53
N GLY A 170 11.01 -5.69 3.01
CA GLY A 170 9.95 -5.15 2.19
C GLY A 170 10.53 -4.40 1.00
N TYR A 171 9.63 -3.95 0.14
CA TYR A 171 9.95 -3.23 -1.09
C TYR A 171 8.92 -2.14 -1.36
N ALA A 172 9.31 -1.14 -2.15
CA ALA A 172 8.38 -0.18 -2.70
C ALA A 172 8.08 -0.56 -4.15
N GLY A 173 6.80 -0.79 -4.44
CA GLY A 173 6.27 -0.89 -5.79
C GLY A 173 6.11 0.49 -6.43
N PRO A 174 5.26 0.62 -7.46
CA PRO A 174 5.01 1.91 -8.07
C PRO A 174 4.21 2.82 -7.11
N PRO A 175 4.32 4.15 -7.25
CA PRO A 175 3.54 5.07 -6.42
C PRO A 175 2.04 4.82 -6.59
N PRO A 176 1.20 5.03 -5.54
CA PRO A 176 -0.24 4.90 -5.66
C PRO A 176 -0.80 5.88 -6.70
N MET A 177 -1.34 5.33 -7.79
CA MET A 177 -1.92 6.11 -8.88
C MET A 177 -3.27 5.53 -9.28
N ILE A 178 -4.21 6.40 -9.59
CA ILE A 178 -5.55 6.02 -10.05
C ILE A 178 -5.84 6.79 -11.32
N GLN A 179 -6.20 6.05 -12.36
CA GLN A 179 -6.77 6.60 -13.57
C GLN A 179 -8.29 6.58 -13.44
N LEU A 180 -8.94 7.73 -13.64
CA LEU A 180 -10.38 7.82 -13.77
C LEU A 180 -10.72 8.05 -15.24
N ARG A 181 -11.55 7.15 -15.78
CA ARG A 181 -12.08 7.27 -17.14
C ARG A 181 -13.25 8.24 -17.18
N SER A 182 -13.60 8.68 -18.37
CA SER A 182 -14.83 9.42 -18.60
C SER A 182 -16.06 8.64 -18.10
N GLY A 183 -16.87 9.26 -17.23
CA GLY A 183 -18.01 8.61 -16.56
C GLY A 183 -17.65 7.83 -15.29
N GLU A 184 -16.41 7.93 -14.80
CA GLU A 184 -15.93 7.30 -13.58
C GLU A 184 -15.77 8.30 -12.44
N LEU A 185 -16.05 7.83 -11.22
CA LEU A 185 -15.70 8.54 -9.99
C LEU A 185 -15.07 7.60 -8.99
N LEU A 186 -14.27 8.18 -8.10
CA LEU A 186 -13.73 7.54 -6.91
C LEU A 186 -14.13 8.36 -5.69
N ARG A 187 -14.84 7.75 -4.74
CA ARG A 187 -15.15 8.35 -3.45
C ARG A 187 -14.46 7.60 -2.32
N ARG A 188 -13.76 8.33 -1.45
CA ARG A 188 -13.10 7.78 -0.27
C ARG A 188 -13.88 8.17 0.98
N TYR A 189 -14.50 7.20 1.63
CA TYR A 189 -15.24 7.35 2.89
C TYR A 189 -14.29 7.15 4.07
N LEU A 190 -14.27 8.08 5.02
CA LEU A 190 -13.37 8.05 6.17
C LEU A 190 -13.85 7.12 7.29
N GLN A 191 -15.06 6.56 7.18
CA GLN A 191 -15.68 5.72 8.20
C GLN A 191 -16.24 4.44 7.56
N PRO A 192 -16.25 3.32 8.30
CA PRO A 192 -16.94 2.11 7.89
C PRO A 192 -18.43 2.34 7.60
N GLY A 193 -19.00 1.54 6.71
CA GLY A 193 -20.45 1.50 6.46
C GLY A 193 -20.92 2.15 5.15
N LEU A 194 -20.04 2.45 4.19
CA LEU A 194 -20.39 3.12 2.92
C LEU A 194 -21.35 4.32 3.11
N ALA A 195 -22.22 4.60 2.13
CA ALA A 195 -23.16 5.72 2.20
C ALA A 195 -24.36 5.48 3.14
N ASP A 196 -24.70 4.22 3.42
CA ASP A 196 -25.87 3.85 4.24
C ASP A 196 -25.53 3.72 5.74
N GLY A 197 -24.25 3.81 6.10
CA GLY A 197 -23.73 3.63 7.45
C GLY A 197 -23.82 2.18 7.96
N LYS A 198 -24.14 1.21 7.10
CA LYS A 198 -24.50 -0.17 7.49
C LYS A 198 -23.86 -1.25 6.61
N SER A 199 -23.43 -0.89 5.40
CA SER A 199 -22.76 -1.81 4.49
C SER A 199 -21.25 -1.81 4.77
N PHE A 200 -20.77 -2.83 5.50
CA PHE A 200 -19.35 -2.95 5.85
C PHE A 200 -18.62 -3.80 4.82
N VAL A 201 -17.62 -3.21 4.16
CA VAL A 201 -16.80 -3.88 3.13
C VAL A 201 -15.35 -3.71 3.52
N PHE A 202 -14.64 -4.80 3.84
CA PHE A 202 -13.28 -4.71 4.38
C PHE A 202 -12.38 -5.87 3.93
N TRP A 203 -11.08 -5.72 4.17
CA TRP A 203 -10.06 -6.72 3.87
C TRP A 203 -9.03 -6.78 5.01
N GLY A 204 -9.43 -7.49 6.06
CA GLY A 204 -8.62 -7.85 7.23
C GLY A 204 -9.44 -8.60 8.26
N GLN A 205 -8.87 -8.80 9.44
CA GLN A 205 -9.58 -9.52 10.49
C GLN A 205 -10.81 -8.75 10.95
N ASN A 206 -11.93 -9.46 11.10
CA ASN A 206 -13.11 -8.94 11.74
C ASN A 206 -12.96 -8.98 13.27
N TYR A 207 -12.70 -7.82 13.89
CA TYR A 207 -12.70 -7.70 15.35
C TYR A 207 -14.12 -7.51 15.91
N ASN A 208 -15.06 -7.01 15.09
CA ASN A 208 -16.44 -6.71 15.44
C ASN A 208 -16.60 -5.88 16.73
N THR A 209 -15.62 -5.05 17.05
CA THR A 209 -15.64 -4.14 18.20
C THR A 209 -16.83 -3.20 18.06
N ASP A 210 -17.63 -3.02 19.11
CA ASP A 210 -18.84 -2.19 19.14
C ASP A 210 -19.84 -2.45 18.00
N SER A 211 -19.98 -3.72 17.58
CA SER A 211 -20.90 -4.12 16.49
C SER A 211 -20.58 -3.47 15.14
N VAL A 212 -19.34 -3.01 14.95
CA VAL A 212 -18.82 -2.55 13.65
C VAL A 212 -17.84 -3.62 13.13
N PRO A 213 -18.23 -4.40 12.10
CA PRO A 213 -17.38 -5.41 11.50
C PRO A 213 -16.12 -4.83 10.86
N GLY A 214 -15.03 -5.60 10.89
CA GLY A 214 -13.77 -5.35 10.19
C GLY A 214 -12.58 -4.96 11.08
N PRO A 215 -11.45 -4.56 10.45
CA PRO A 215 -10.22 -4.19 11.15
C PRO A 215 -10.40 -3.02 12.11
N GLU A 216 -9.78 -3.13 13.29
CA GLU A 216 -9.87 -2.16 14.36
C GLU A 216 -8.58 -2.14 15.18
N ARG A 217 -8.29 -0.99 15.81
CA ARG A 217 -7.31 -0.95 16.90
C ARG A 217 -7.69 0.06 18.00
N SER A 218 -7.84 -0.41 19.24
CA SER A 218 -8.23 0.46 20.37
C SER A 218 -7.08 1.28 20.98
N ARG A 219 -5.83 0.91 20.72
CA ARG A 219 -4.62 1.58 21.22
C ARG A 219 -3.77 2.04 20.05
N ALA A 220 -3.82 3.34 19.73
CA ALA A 220 -3.11 3.92 18.59
C ALA A 220 -2.96 5.44 18.70
N TRP A 221 -1.98 6.01 17.98
CA TRP A 221 -1.80 7.46 17.86
C TRP A 221 -2.44 8.08 16.61
N VAL A 222 -2.89 7.27 15.63
CA VAL A 222 -3.37 7.70 14.30
C VAL A 222 -4.38 8.85 14.32
N ASN A 223 -5.36 8.79 15.23
CA ASN A 223 -6.40 9.82 15.36
C ASN A 223 -6.17 10.78 16.55
N GLN A 224 -4.94 10.85 17.05
CA GLN A 224 -4.55 11.76 18.14
C GLN A 224 -3.05 12.15 18.07
N PRO A 225 -2.55 12.58 16.89
CA PRO A 225 -1.14 12.90 16.70
C PRO A 225 -0.64 14.00 17.65
N GLU A 226 -1.50 14.95 18.02
CA GLU A 226 -1.20 16.07 18.91
C GLU A 226 -0.88 15.65 20.35
N LYS A 227 -1.26 14.43 20.74
CA LYS A 227 -1.03 13.91 22.11
C LYS A 227 0.25 13.09 22.25
N MET A 228 0.90 12.72 21.14
CA MET A 228 2.02 11.77 21.16
C MET A 228 3.32 12.40 21.67
N PHE A 229 3.73 13.55 21.13
CA PHE A 229 4.93 14.25 21.61
C PHE A 229 4.65 14.96 22.94
N GLY A 230 5.47 14.71 23.96
CA GLY A 230 5.25 15.21 25.32
C GLY A 230 4.19 14.43 26.11
N ALA A 231 3.76 13.26 25.61
CA ALA A 231 2.78 12.42 26.27
C ALA A 231 3.22 12.00 27.68
N LYS A 232 2.37 12.25 28.68
CA LYS A 232 2.60 11.83 30.08
C LYS A 232 2.02 10.44 30.38
N ARG A 233 1.18 9.92 29.51
CA ARG A 233 0.54 8.60 29.59
C ARG A 233 0.58 7.92 28.23
N ASP A 234 0.29 6.63 28.19
CA ASP A 234 0.10 5.89 26.94
C ASP A 234 -1.10 6.43 26.14
N ALA A 235 -1.25 5.95 24.91
CA ALA A 235 -2.33 6.34 23.98
C ALA A 235 -3.74 6.13 24.57
N GLY A 236 -3.84 5.28 25.60
CA GLY A 236 -5.11 4.86 26.19
C GLY A 236 -5.81 3.80 25.33
N HIS A 237 -6.74 3.09 25.95
CA HIS A 237 -7.62 2.16 25.27
C HIS A 237 -8.97 2.84 25.02
N ILE A 238 -9.33 2.99 23.76
CA ILE A 238 -10.61 3.53 23.30
C ILE A 238 -11.10 2.61 22.19
N ASP A 239 -12.19 1.89 22.41
CA ASP A 239 -12.72 0.98 21.40
C ASP A 239 -13.08 1.71 20.12
N GLY A 240 -12.68 1.14 18.99
CA GLY A 240 -12.84 1.74 17.68
C GLY A 240 -11.94 2.94 17.39
N GLN A 241 -10.90 3.19 18.19
CA GLN A 241 -10.01 4.35 18.04
C GLN A 241 -9.49 4.49 16.60
N VAL A 242 -9.12 3.39 15.96
CA VAL A 242 -8.77 3.34 14.54
C VAL A 242 -9.61 2.28 13.84
N ARG A 243 -10.13 2.62 12.66
CA ARG A 243 -10.91 1.75 11.79
C ARG A 243 -10.42 1.89 10.35
N PHE A 244 -10.77 0.91 9.52
CA PHE A 244 -10.58 1.00 8.07
C PHE A 244 -11.49 2.07 7.45
N ALA A 245 -11.13 2.48 6.24
CA ALA A 245 -11.90 3.33 5.35
C ALA A 245 -12.20 2.58 4.04
N ASN A 246 -13.03 3.17 3.17
CA ASN A 246 -13.35 2.58 1.87
C ASN A 246 -13.04 3.54 0.72
N ALA A 247 -12.53 2.98 -0.37
CA ALA A 247 -12.41 3.61 -1.67
C ALA A 247 -13.43 2.96 -2.63
N VAL A 248 -14.42 3.73 -3.07
CA VAL A 248 -15.52 3.26 -3.93
C VAL A 248 -15.37 3.85 -5.31
N SER A 249 -15.01 3.02 -6.29
CA SER A 249 -15.06 3.38 -7.70
C SER A 249 -16.45 3.09 -8.26
N ILE A 250 -17.03 4.05 -8.98
CA ILE A 250 -18.27 3.88 -9.73
C ILE A 250 -17.99 4.28 -11.16
N TYR A 251 -18.12 3.33 -12.08
CA TYR A 251 -17.96 3.55 -13.51
C TYR A 251 -19.29 3.37 -14.23
N LYS A 252 -19.70 4.40 -14.98
CA LYS A 252 -20.86 4.39 -15.85
C LYS A 252 -20.40 4.52 -17.31
N PRO A 253 -20.14 3.40 -18.01
CA PRO A 253 -19.70 3.45 -19.39
C PRO A 253 -20.76 4.13 -20.27
N ARG A 254 -20.37 5.20 -20.98
CA ARG A 254 -21.23 5.90 -21.96
C ARG A 254 -21.02 5.30 -23.35
N PHE A 255 -21.99 4.50 -23.80
CA PHE A 255 -21.91 3.85 -25.11
C PHE A 255 -22.41 4.75 -26.24
N GLU A 256 -23.21 5.77 -25.93
CA GLU A 256 -23.86 6.67 -26.89
C GLU A 256 -22.86 7.59 -27.60
N ASP A 257 -21.87 8.10 -26.87
CA ASP A 257 -20.86 9.03 -27.37
C ASP A 257 -19.49 8.38 -27.63
N GLY A 258 -19.34 7.10 -27.27
CA GLY A 258 -18.12 6.32 -27.48
C GLY A 258 -17.05 6.51 -26.42
N THR A 259 -17.25 7.32 -25.37
CA THR A 259 -16.18 7.57 -24.37
C THR A 259 -15.86 6.33 -23.53
N TYR A 260 -16.76 5.34 -23.47
CA TYR A 260 -16.49 4.04 -22.84
C TYR A 260 -15.22 3.33 -23.36
N ARG A 261 -14.79 3.65 -24.61
CA ARG A 261 -13.60 3.08 -25.25
C ARG A 261 -12.30 3.37 -24.51
N GLU A 262 -12.26 4.39 -23.67
CA GLU A 262 -11.12 4.66 -22.77
C GLU A 262 -10.84 3.50 -21.82
N GLY A 263 -11.85 2.71 -21.46
CA GLY A 263 -11.74 1.58 -20.54
C GLY A 263 -11.70 0.20 -21.19
N ILE A 264 -11.77 0.11 -22.53
CA ILE A 264 -11.86 -1.17 -23.23
C ILE A 264 -10.49 -1.84 -23.34
N VAL A 265 -10.49 -3.15 -23.09
CA VAL A 265 -9.40 -4.06 -23.46
C VAL A 265 -9.72 -4.77 -24.77
N GLU A 266 -10.98 -5.18 -24.94
CA GLU A 266 -11.46 -5.93 -26.10
C GLU A 266 -12.93 -5.61 -26.36
N GLU A 267 -13.33 -5.55 -27.62
CA GLU A 267 -14.72 -5.36 -28.04
C GLU A 267 -15.04 -6.22 -29.26
N SER A 268 -16.23 -6.80 -29.27
CA SER A 268 -16.79 -7.50 -30.43
C SER A 268 -18.28 -7.17 -30.60
N ALA A 269 -18.92 -7.77 -31.61
CA ALA A 269 -20.37 -7.69 -31.77
C ALA A 269 -21.15 -8.30 -30.59
N ASN A 270 -20.52 -9.20 -29.82
CA ASN A 270 -21.18 -10.00 -28.78
C ASN A 270 -20.68 -9.70 -27.37
N HIS A 271 -19.63 -8.89 -27.21
CA HIS A 271 -19.12 -8.55 -25.88
C HIS A 271 -18.34 -7.23 -25.84
N VAL A 272 -18.25 -6.67 -24.63
CA VAL A 272 -17.33 -5.59 -24.29
C VAL A 272 -16.55 -6.00 -23.04
N THR A 273 -15.22 -5.88 -23.07
CA THR A 273 -14.33 -6.16 -21.94
C THR A 273 -13.72 -4.86 -21.42
N PHE A 274 -13.95 -4.56 -20.15
CA PHE A 274 -13.39 -3.41 -19.44
C PHE A 274 -12.25 -3.82 -18.52
N GLU A 275 -11.21 -2.98 -18.40
CA GLU A 275 -10.21 -3.11 -17.34
C GLU A 275 -10.56 -2.28 -16.10
N PHE A 276 -10.06 -2.72 -14.95
CA PHE A 276 -10.01 -1.95 -13.72
C PHE A 276 -8.68 -2.20 -13.02
N GLN A 277 -8.06 -1.14 -12.54
CA GLN A 277 -6.82 -1.19 -11.76
C GLN A 277 -6.84 -0.11 -10.68
N THR A 278 -6.33 -0.43 -9.50
CA THR A 278 -6.35 0.44 -8.33
C THR A 278 -5.16 0.13 -7.40
N PRO A 279 -4.63 1.09 -6.63
CA PRO A 279 -3.67 0.79 -5.56
C PRO A 279 -4.34 0.15 -4.33
N TYR A 280 -5.68 0.16 -4.26
CA TYR A 280 -6.45 -0.37 -3.14
C TYR A 280 -6.81 -1.85 -3.33
N VAL A 281 -6.88 -2.61 -2.23
CA VAL A 281 -7.31 -4.01 -2.30
C VAL A 281 -8.84 -4.08 -2.35
N ILE A 282 -9.38 -4.78 -3.35
CA ILE A 282 -10.81 -5.04 -3.49
C ILE A 282 -11.27 -5.84 -2.27
N ALA A 283 -12.24 -5.27 -1.56
CA ALA A 283 -12.70 -5.76 -0.28
C ALA A 283 -14.05 -6.50 -0.43
N ALA A 284 -14.57 -7.07 0.66
CA ALA A 284 -15.87 -7.74 0.64
C ALA A 284 -16.65 -7.50 1.94
N THR A 285 -17.98 -7.53 1.85
CA THR A 285 -18.82 -7.90 2.99
C THR A 285 -18.73 -9.43 3.13
N PRO A 286 -18.21 -9.95 4.24
CA PRO A 286 -18.08 -11.39 4.42
C PRO A 286 -19.47 -12.06 4.55
N PRO A 287 -19.58 -13.36 4.24
CA PRO A 287 -20.84 -14.12 4.37
C PRO A 287 -21.26 -14.37 5.82
N ASP A 288 -20.33 -14.23 6.78
CA ASP A 288 -20.56 -14.42 8.22
C ASP A 288 -19.60 -13.58 9.07
N ASP A 289 -19.84 -13.56 10.38
CA ASP A 289 -19.09 -12.73 11.35
C ASP A 289 -17.79 -13.38 11.84
N SER A 290 -17.33 -14.48 11.23
CA SER A 290 -16.06 -15.08 11.65
C SER A 290 -14.89 -14.12 11.44
N ALA A 291 -13.85 -14.26 12.28
CA ALA A 291 -12.67 -13.39 12.27
C ALA A 291 -12.02 -13.25 10.88
N TRP A 292 -12.09 -14.29 10.04
CA TRP A 292 -11.54 -14.31 8.68
C TRP A 292 -12.61 -14.62 7.63
N GLY A 293 -13.86 -14.21 7.87
CA GLY A 293 -14.98 -14.44 6.95
C GLY A 293 -14.72 -13.91 5.54
N ILE A 294 -13.84 -12.91 5.39
CA ILE A 294 -13.43 -12.35 4.09
C ILE A 294 -12.87 -13.39 3.10
N TYR A 295 -12.29 -14.50 3.58
CA TYR A 295 -11.76 -15.56 2.72
C TYR A 295 -12.82 -16.58 2.28
N LYS A 296 -13.96 -16.65 2.95
CA LYS A 296 -15.01 -17.64 2.67
C LYS A 296 -15.79 -17.28 1.40
N PRO A 297 -16.29 -18.26 0.64
CA PRO A 297 -17.21 -18.00 -0.47
C PRO A 297 -18.53 -17.41 0.05
N GLY A 298 -19.20 -16.61 -0.77
CA GLY A 298 -20.42 -15.86 -0.46
C GLY A 298 -20.18 -14.38 -0.13
N GLY A 299 -19.00 -13.84 -0.42
CA GLY A 299 -18.69 -12.43 -0.23
C GLY A 299 -19.51 -11.53 -1.16
N LYS A 300 -19.86 -10.32 -0.71
CA LYS A 300 -20.71 -9.37 -1.46
C LYS A 300 -20.14 -7.96 -1.46
N ASN A 301 -20.72 -7.09 -2.29
CA ASN A 301 -20.50 -5.63 -2.32
C ASN A 301 -19.10 -5.14 -2.72
N GLY A 302 -18.16 -6.03 -3.02
CA GLY A 302 -16.81 -5.69 -3.51
C GLY A 302 -16.77 -5.34 -5.00
N LEU A 303 -17.53 -6.07 -5.82
CA LEU A 303 -17.71 -5.78 -7.25
C LEU A 303 -19.15 -6.09 -7.66
N VAL A 304 -19.93 -5.05 -7.96
CA VAL A 304 -21.36 -5.18 -8.28
C VAL A 304 -21.70 -4.42 -9.56
N ILE A 305 -22.47 -5.06 -10.43
CA ILE A 305 -22.99 -4.48 -11.68
C ILE A 305 -24.49 -4.24 -11.52
N SER A 306 -24.96 -3.04 -11.82
CA SER A 306 -26.39 -2.71 -11.78
C SER A 306 -26.85 -2.04 -13.07
N GLY A 307 -28.17 -1.86 -13.23
CA GLY A 307 -28.82 -1.40 -14.46
C GLY A 307 -29.76 -2.47 -15.04
N LYS A 308 -30.03 -2.41 -16.34
CA LYS A 308 -30.84 -3.42 -17.06
C LYS A 308 -30.00 -4.63 -17.46
N ILE A 309 -29.76 -5.51 -16.49
CA ILE A 309 -28.83 -6.64 -16.61
C ILE A 309 -29.45 -7.93 -17.16
N ASP A 310 -30.77 -7.97 -17.38
CA ASP A 310 -31.46 -9.17 -17.86
C ASP A 310 -30.88 -9.66 -19.20
N GLY A 311 -30.59 -10.96 -19.25
CA GLY A 311 -30.01 -11.64 -20.42
C GLY A 311 -28.53 -11.37 -20.65
N LEU A 312 -27.83 -10.61 -19.79
CA LEU A 312 -26.38 -10.43 -19.88
C LEU A 312 -25.64 -11.58 -19.18
N ALA A 313 -24.53 -12.00 -19.79
CA ALA A 313 -23.53 -12.83 -19.13
C ALA A 313 -22.39 -11.94 -18.62
N PHE A 314 -21.84 -12.28 -17.46
CA PHE A 314 -20.67 -11.61 -16.89
C PHE A 314 -19.55 -12.62 -16.67
N GLU A 315 -18.37 -12.30 -17.18
CA GLU A 315 -17.14 -13.05 -16.90
C GLU A 315 -16.09 -12.09 -16.35
N ILE A 316 -15.25 -12.60 -15.45
CA ILE A 316 -14.18 -11.84 -14.83
C ILE A 316 -12.87 -12.60 -14.93
N SER A 317 -11.79 -11.86 -15.12
CA SER A 317 -10.42 -12.36 -15.04
C SER A 317 -9.62 -11.45 -14.11
N THR A 318 -8.86 -12.04 -13.18
CA THR A 318 -7.90 -11.32 -12.31
C THR A 318 -6.46 -11.50 -12.77
N ASP A 319 -6.22 -12.28 -13.83
CA ASP A 319 -4.93 -12.63 -14.41
C ASP A 319 -4.78 -12.13 -15.86
N ARG A 320 -5.48 -11.03 -16.19
CA ARG A 320 -5.41 -10.35 -17.51
C ARG A 320 -5.81 -11.23 -18.69
N GLY A 321 -6.94 -11.90 -18.53
CA GLY A 321 -7.62 -12.67 -19.56
C GLY A 321 -7.06 -14.07 -19.80
N ASN A 322 -6.06 -14.51 -19.01
CA ASN A 322 -5.51 -15.85 -19.11
C ASN A 322 -6.50 -16.91 -18.60
N THR A 323 -7.23 -16.62 -17.52
CA THR A 323 -8.36 -17.41 -17.04
C THR A 323 -9.60 -16.53 -16.86
N TRP A 324 -10.77 -17.13 -17.07
CA TRP A 324 -12.07 -16.44 -16.97
C TRP A 324 -13.03 -17.23 -16.07
N GLN A 325 -13.68 -16.51 -15.15
CA GLN A 325 -14.68 -17.03 -14.25
C GLN A 325 -16.03 -16.43 -14.61
N ARG A 326 -17.03 -17.28 -14.85
CA ARG A 326 -18.38 -16.86 -15.21
C ARG A 326 -19.22 -16.67 -13.95
N SER A 327 -19.87 -15.52 -13.83
CA SER A 327 -20.85 -15.27 -12.77
C SER A 327 -22.26 -15.62 -13.23
N ASN A 328 -23.06 -16.13 -12.28
CA ASN A 328 -24.50 -16.34 -12.46
C ASN A 328 -25.34 -15.11 -12.04
N GLY A 329 -24.69 -14.03 -11.58
CA GLY A 329 -25.35 -12.85 -11.09
C GLY A 329 -24.50 -11.58 -11.21
N PRO A 330 -25.09 -10.43 -10.82
CA PRO A 330 -24.44 -9.13 -10.93
C PRO A 330 -23.34 -8.85 -9.90
N ASP A 331 -23.25 -9.65 -8.83
CA ASP A 331 -22.21 -9.52 -7.80
C ASP A 331 -21.09 -10.53 -8.11
N LEU A 332 -19.89 -10.00 -8.40
CA LEU A 332 -18.69 -10.77 -8.74
C LEU A 332 -17.64 -10.69 -7.62
N THR A 333 -18.03 -10.27 -6.42
CA THR A 333 -17.11 -9.99 -5.30
C THR A 333 -16.19 -11.17 -4.99
N ASP A 334 -16.71 -12.40 -4.94
CA ASP A 334 -15.89 -13.56 -4.60
C ASP A 334 -14.75 -13.83 -5.58
N PHE A 335 -14.91 -13.42 -6.83
CA PHE A 335 -13.88 -13.59 -7.86
C PHE A 335 -12.84 -12.46 -7.84
N ALA A 336 -13.19 -11.30 -7.28
CA ALA A 336 -12.36 -10.09 -7.33
C ALA A 336 -11.67 -9.74 -6.00
N LYS A 337 -12.25 -10.15 -4.86
CA LYS A 337 -11.75 -9.78 -3.53
C LYS A 337 -10.29 -10.22 -3.32
N GLY A 338 -9.51 -9.40 -2.63
CA GLY A 338 -8.08 -9.67 -2.40
C GLY A 338 -7.17 -9.34 -3.58
N HIS A 339 -7.72 -8.87 -4.71
CA HIS A 339 -6.95 -8.37 -5.86
C HIS A 339 -7.00 -6.84 -5.96
N GLN A 340 -6.15 -6.28 -6.83
CA GLN A 340 -6.05 -4.84 -7.12
C GLN A 340 -6.42 -4.51 -8.58
N GLN A 341 -6.76 -5.52 -9.37
CA GLN A 341 -7.10 -5.39 -10.78
C GLN A 341 -8.02 -6.51 -11.24
N TYR A 342 -8.82 -6.24 -12.28
CA TYR A 342 -9.58 -7.25 -13.00
C TYR A 342 -9.91 -6.79 -14.42
N TRP A 343 -10.24 -7.74 -15.29
CA TRP A 343 -10.96 -7.53 -16.53
C TRP A 343 -12.38 -8.06 -16.40
N LEU A 344 -13.36 -7.25 -16.77
CA LEU A 344 -14.78 -7.58 -16.74
C LEU A 344 -15.31 -7.64 -18.18
N LYS A 345 -15.75 -8.83 -18.59
CA LYS A 345 -16.39 -9.07 -19.88
C LYS A 345 -17.91 -9.13 -19.70
N ILE A 346 -18.61 -8.30 -20.46
CA ILE A 346 -20.07 -8.23 -20.51
C ILE A 346 -20.52 -8.81 -21.84
N GLY A 347 -21.35 -9.86 -21.80
CA GLY A 347 -21.80 -10.63 -22.97
C GLY A 347 -22.89 -9.94 -23.80
N ALA A 348 -22.64 -8.71 -24.22
CA ALA A 348 -23.37 -8.04 -25.30
C ALA A 348 -22.47 -6.98 -25.96
N GLY A 349 -22.70 -6.69 -27.24
CA GLY A 349 -21.98 -5.63 -27.95
C GLY A 349 -22.42 -4.22 -27.49
N ALA A 350 -21.57 -3.21 -27.70
CA ALA A 350 -21.78 -1.84 -27.22
C ALA A 350 -23.16 -1.24 -27.60
N LYS A 351 -23.65 -1.52 -28.81
CA LYS A 351 -24.96 -1.05 -29.28
C LYS A 351 -26.11 -1.56 -28.41
N ASP A 352 -26.03 -2.81 -27.95
CA ASP A 352 -27.04 -3.43 -27.09
C ASP A 352 -26.90 -2.99 -25.63
N LEU A 353 -25.74 -2.46 -25.25
CA LEU A 353 -25.45 -1.96 -23.91
C LEU A 353 -25.86 -0.50 -23.69
N ALA A 354 -25.95 0.33 -24.74
CA ALA A 354 -26.26 1.76 -24.61
C ALA A 354 -27.51 2.05 -23.76
N ASN A 355 -28.63 1.38 -24.03
CA ASN A 355 -29.88 1.66 -23.31
C ASN A 355 -30.02 0.93 -21.97
N ARG A 356 -28.94 0.34 -21.44
CA ARG A 356 -28.98 -0.48 -20.23
C ARG A 356 -28.63 0.25 -18.95
N ASP A 357 -28.13 1.48 -19.02
CA ASP A 357 -27.74 2.30 -17.85
C ASP A 357 -26.87 1.51 -16.86
N LEU A 358 -25.84 0.87 -17.41
CA LEU A 358 -24.95 0.01 -16.63
C LEU A 358 -24.14 0.85 -15.65
N THR A 359 -24.04 0.38 -14.42
CA THR A 359 -23.14 0.92 -13.41
C THR A 359 -22.28 -0.21 -12.84
N ILE A 360 -20.96 -0.04 -12.87
CA ILE A 360 -19.99 -0.96 -12.29
C ILE A 360 -19.46 -0.32 -11.01
N THR A 361 -19.73 -0.92 -9.86
CA THR A 361 -19.25 -0.45 -8.56
C THR A 361 -18.18 -1.39 -8.04
N THR A 362 -16.98 -0.85 -7.74
CA THR A 362 -15.91 -1.59 -7.07
C THR A 362 -15.59 -0.93 -5.73
N VAL A 363 -15.65 -1.70 -4.65
CA VAL A 363 -15.36 -1.23 -3.30
C VAL A 363 -14.07 -1.86 -2.80
N CYS A 364 -13.13 -1.00 -2.42
CA CYS A 364 -11.84 -1.38 -1.90
C CYS A 364 -11.67 -0.90 -0.45
N GLN A 365 -10.77 -1.54 0.29
CA GLN A 365 -10.30 -1.02 1.57
C GLN A 365 -9.28 0.11 1.34
N ALA A 366 -9.33 1.15 2.16
CA ALA A 366 -8.35 2.23 2.17
C ALA A 366 -7.89 2.52 3.60
N ASN A 367 -6.65 3.01 3.73
CA ASN A 367 -6.16 3.56 4.98
C ASN A 367 -6.73 4.97 5.19
N VAL A 368 -7.50 5.13 6.28
CA VAL A 368 -8.11 6.41 6.67
C VAL A 368 -7.09 7.54 6.82
N ALA A 369 -5.88 7.24 7.29
CA ALA A 369 -4.84 8.24 7.53
C ALA A 369 -4.27 8.84 6.24
N THR A 370 -4.47 8.19 5.08
CA THR A 370 -4.03 8.68 3.76
C THR A 370 -5.11 9.47 3.01
N ILE A 371 -6.30 9.61 3.61
CA ILE A 371 -7.39 10.40 3.04
C ILE A 371 -7.27 11.83 3.57
N PRO A 372 -7.21 12.86 2.69
CA PRO A 372 -7.19 14.25 3.10
C PRO A 372 -8.39 14.59 3.98
N GLN A 373 -8.14 15.27 5.09
CA GLN A 373 -9.17 15.73 6.02
C GLN A 373 -9.09 17.25 6.15
N LEU A 374 -10.25 17.89 6.19
CA LEU A 374 -10.37 19.28 6.58
C LEU A 374 -10.15 19.42 8.08
N ARG A 375 -9.47 20.51 8.45
CA ARG A 375 -9.39 21.02 9.82
C ARG A 375 -10.23 22.28 9.97
N GLU A 376 -10.42 22.73 11.20
CA GLU A 376 -11.08 24.00 11.49
C GLU A 376 -10.36 25.18 10.82
N GLY A 377 -11.15 26.15 10.36
CA GLY A 377 -10.69 27.34 9.66
C GLY A 377 -10.21 27.07 8.24
N LYS A 378 -9.11 27.74 7.88
CA LYS A 378 -8.59 27.76 6.51
C LYS A 378 -7.81 26.49 6.14
N ASN A 379 -8.28 25.81 5.10
CA ASN A 379 -7.65 24.65 4.49
C ASN A 379 -7.11 25.00 3.10
N GLN A 380 -5.87 24.63 2.80
CA GLN A 380 -5.28 24.74 1.46
C GLN A 380 -5.17 23.35 0.85
N ILE A 381 -5.92 23.14 -0.23
CA ILE A 381 -5.97 21.88 -0.97
C ILE A 381 -5.10 22.01 -2.22
N THR A 382 -4.22 21.04 -2.42
CA THR A 382 -3.40 20.92 -3.64
C THR A 382 -3.76 19.63 -4.33
N VAL A 383 -3.95 19.69 -5.64
CA VAL A 383 -4.27 18.52 -6.48
C VAL A 383 -3.16 18.32 -7.50
N SER A 384 -2.70 17.08 -7.63
CA SER A 384 -1.80 16.65 -8.69
C SER A 384 -2.58 15.79 -9.68
N ASN A 385 -2.44 16.10 -10.96
CA ASN A 385 -2.97 15.31 -12.06
C ASN A 385 -1.95 15.31 -13.22
N PRO A 386 -0.95 14.40 -13.17
CA PRO A 386 0.13 14.39 -14.15
C PRO A 386 -0.31 13.87 -15.53
N GLY A 387 -1.55 13.41 -15.68
CA GLY A 387 -2.03 12.77 -16.92
C GLY A 387 -1.35 11.43 -17.18
N ARG A 388 -1.07 10.67 -16.12
CA ARG A 388 -0.38 9.38 -16.18
C ARG A 388 -1.19 8.29 -15.50
N ALA A 389 -0.92 7.05 -15.88
CA ALA A 389 -1.54 5.84 -15.32
C ALA A 389 -0.51 4.73 -15.18
N ILE A 390 -0.87 3.68 -14.43
CA ILE A 390 -0.02 2.50 -14.22
C ILE A 390 -0.69 1.28 -14.82
N VAL A 391 0.13 0.41 -15.42
CA VAL A 391 -0.24 -0.96 -15.77
C VAL A 391 0.72 -1.93 -15.06
N SER A 392 0.19 -3.02 -14.52
CA SER A 392 0.97 -3.96 -13.69
C SER A 392 0.99 -5.39 -14.22
N ALA A 393 2.15 -6.04 -14.07
CA ALA A 393 2.34 -7.48 -14.07
C ALA A 393 2.69 -7.89 -12.62
N GLY A 394 1.66 -8.24 -11.84
CA GLY A 394 1.71 -8.43 -10.39
C GLY A 394 0.71 -7.53 -9.63
N PRO A 395 0.63 -7.64 -8.29
CA PRO A 395 1.56 -8.33 -7.41
C PRO A 395 1.33 -9.84 -7.31
N ASN A 396 0.19 -10.38 -7.78
CA ASN A 396 -0.06 -11.81 -7.75
C ASN A 396 0.86 -12.56 -8.72
N LEU A 397 1.22 -13.80 -8.38
CA LEU A 397 2.18 -14.56 -9.18
C LEU A 397 1.60 -14.91 -10.55
N ASP A 398 0.36 -15.39 -10.60
CA ASP A 398 -0.38 -15.63 -11.83
C ASP A 398 -0.34 -14.43 -12.79
N GLN A 399 -0.62 -13.22 -12.29
CA GLN A 399 -0.59 -11.97 -13.05
C GLN A 399 0.79 -11.67 -13.64
N ALA A 400 1.87 -11.91 -12.91
CA ALA A 400 3.22 -11.69 -13.42
C ALA A 400 3.59 -12.74 -14.49
N MET A 401 3.18 -13.99 -14.28
CA MET A 401 3.61 -15.12 -15.10
C MET A 401 2.95 -15.17 -16.48
N THR A 402 1.80 -14.52 -16.69
CA THR A 402 1.22 -14.33 -18.03
C THR A 402 2.11 -13.47 -18.95
N HIS A 403 3.02 -12.67 -18.38
CA HIS A 403 3.94 -11.81 -19.12
C HIS A 403 5.33 -12.43 -19.31
N ARG A 404 5.59 -13.64 -18.82
CA ARG A 404 6.90 -14.28 -18.94
C ARG A 404 7.20 -14.63 -20.41
N ILE A 405 8.37 -14.20 -20.89
CA ILE A 405 8.88 -14.56 -22.23
C ILE A 405 10.17 -15.41 -22.21
N ALA A 406 10.91 -15.42 -21.10
CA ALA A 406 12.13 -16.21 -20.95
C ALA A 406 12.46 -16.49 -19.47
N GLY A 407 13.25 -17.53 -19.22
CA GLY A 407 13.69 -17.93 -17.87
C GLY A 407 12.60 -18.55 -16.99
N GLU A 408 12.89 -18.71 -15.70
CA GLU A 408 11.98 -19.32 -14.72
C GLU A 408 12.25 -18.82 -13.29
N LEU A 409 11.23 -18.82 -12.44
CA LEU A 409 11.35 -18.34 -11.05
C LEU A 409 12.47 -19.05 -10.28
N LYS A 410 12.59 -20.37 -10.38
CA LYS A 410 13.65 -21.12 -9.67
C LYS A 410 15.04 -21.00 -10.31
N GLY A 411 15.17 -20.23 -11.39
CA GLY A 411 16.41 -19.99 -12.11
C GLY A 411 17.14 -18.71 -11.70
N PRO A 412 18.38 -18.52 -12.17
CA PRO A 412 19.15 -17.27 -12.00
C PRO A 412 18.53 -16.05 -12.66
N GLU A 413 17.62 -16.28 -13.61
CA GLU A 413 17.15 -15.25 -14.53
C GLU A 413 15.71 -15.52 -14.98
N ILE A 414 14.93 -14.45 -15.13
CA ILE A 414 13.57 -14.46 -15.67
C ILE A 414 13.28 -13.11 -16.32
N THR A 415 12.55 -13.13 -17.44
CA THR A 415 12.19 -11.92 -18.21
C THR A 415 10.69 -11.83 -18.44
N LEU A 416 10.12 -10.67 -18.12
CA LEU A 416 8.74 -10.30 -18.41
C LEU A 416 8.69 -9.37 -19.63
N LYS A 417 7.60 -9.41 -20.39
CA LYS A 417 7.27 -8.45 -21.44
C LYS A 417 5.89 -7.85 -21.17
N LEU A 418 5.85 -6.55 -20.94
CA LEU A 418 4.64 -5.83 -20.59
C LEU A 418 4.43 -4.67 -21.57
N GLY A 419 3.18 -4.47 -21.99
CA GLY A 419 2.75 -3.33 -22.79
C GLY A 419 1.68 -2.54 -22.05
N THR A 420 1.51 -1.30 -22.47
CA THR A 420 0.39 -0.43 -22.06
C THR A 420 -0.91 -0.93 -22.68
N PRO A 421 -2.08 -0.68 -22.07
CA PRO A 421 -3.34 -1.29 -22.52
C PRO A 421 -3.72 -0.99 -23.97
N ARG A 422 -3.37 0.20 -24.47
CA ARG A 422 -3.76 0.71 -25.81
C ARG A 422 -2.55 1.19 -26.62
N GLY A 423 -1.32 0.82 -26.23
CA GLY A 423 -0.11 1.26 -26.90
C GLY A 423 0.29 2.69 -26.57
N GLU A 424 -0.14 3.21 -25.41
CA GLU A 424 0.32 4.47 -24.85
C GLU A 424 1.85 4.47 -24.63
N LYS A 425 2.42 5.68 -24.58
CA LYS A 425 3.84 5.88 -24.35
C LYS A 425 4.21 5.63 -22.89
N ILE A 426 5.24 4.83 -22.68
CA ILE A 426 5.76 4.50 -21.35
C ILE A 426 6.73 5.59 -20.93
N VAL A 427 6.58 6.12 -19.72
CA VAL A 427 7.40 7.23 -19.17
C VAL A 427 8.18 6.87 -17.91
N ALA A 428 7.77 5.82 -17.18
CA ALA A 428 8.57 5.27 -16.09
C ALA A 428 8.38 3.76 -15.96
N LEU A 429 9.34 3.11 -15.30
CA LEU A 429 9.34 1.69 -15.01
C LEU A 429 9.55 1.48 -13.51
N HIS A 430 8.80 0.55 -12.92
CA HIS A 430 9.01 0.08 -11.56
C HIS A 430 9.08 -1.44 -11.58
N ALA A 431 9.99 -2.03 -10.82
CA ALA A 431 10.15 -3.47 -10.80
C ALA A 431 10.65 -3.94 -9.44
N ALA A 432 10.20 -5.12 -9.04
CA ALA A 432 10.59 -5.74 -7.78
C ALA A 432 10.71 -7.26 -7.92
N SER A 433 11.57 -7.86 -7.09
CA SER A 433 11.73 -9.30 -7.01
C SER A 433 11.89 -9.75 -5.56
N HIS A 434 11.24 -10.86 -5.22
CA HIS A 434 11.40 -11.57 -3.96
C HIS A 434 12.41 -12.70 -4.18
N ASN A 435 13.55 -12.64 -3.49
CA ASN A 435 14.72 -13.47 -3.78
C ASN A 435 15.04 -14.44 -2.64
N ALA A 436 15.56 -15.63 -2.99
CA ALA A 436 16.18 -16.55 -2.02
C ALA A 436 17.64 -16.15 -1.74
N SER A 437 17.85 -15.18 -0.85
CA SER A 437 19.18 -14.59 -0.57
C SER A 437 20.09 -15.46 0.30
N GLY A 438 19.54 -16.33 1.15
CA GLY A 438 20.29 -17.23 2.05
C GLY A 438 20.41 -16.72 3.48
N ASN A 439 20.83 -17.59 4.41
CA ASN A 439 20.97 -17.29 5.84
C ASN A 439 22.36 -17.74 6.34
N PRO A 440 23.32 -16.84 6.56
CA PRO A 440 23.29 -15.42 6.16
C PRO A 440 23.34 -15.24 4.62
N PRO A 441 22.87 -14.09 4.10
CA PRO A 441 23.08 -13.73 2.70
C PRO A 441 24.59 -13.66 2.37
N PRO A 442 25.08 -14.31 1.29
CA PRO A 442 26.46 -14.18 0.86
C PRO A 442 26.79 -12.71 0.52
N PRO A 443 27.92 -12.16 0.99
CA PRO A 443 28.24 -10.74 0.81
C PRO A 443 28.49 -10.34 -0.64
N ASP A 444 28.80 -11.30 -1.51
CA ASP A 444 29.04 -11.09 -2.94
C ASP A 444 27.86 -11.50 -3.83
N LEU A 445 26.73 -11.93 -3.25
CA LEU A 445 25.50 -12.16 -3.98
C LEU A 445 24.92 -10.81 -4.42
N ALA A 446 24.86 -10.60 -5.72
CA ALA A 446 24.32 -9.39 -6.33
C ALA A 446 23.11 -9.72 -7.21
N PHE A 447 22.07 -8.90 -7.07
CA PHE A 447 20.89 -8.91 -7.92
C PHE A 447 20.91 -7.71 -8.87
N ALA A 448 20.33 -7.87 -10.05
CA ALA A 448 20.13 -6.80 -11.02
C ALA A 448 18.72 -6.85 -11.60
N ILE A 449 18.23 -5.67 -11.96
CA ILE A 449 16.99 -5.50 -12.74
C ILE A 449 17.32 -4.59 -13.91
N GLU A 450 17.01 -5.04 -15.11
CA GLU A 450 17.31 -4.33 -16.35
C GLU A 450 16.05 -4.26 -17.22
N TYR A 451 16.01 -3.31 -18.15
CA TYR A 451 14.94 -3.20 -19.14
C TYR A 451 15.49 -3.10 -20.56
N SER A 452 14.66 -3.51 -21.52
CA SER A 452 14.94 -3.38 -22.96
C SER A 452 13.73 -2.81 -23.69
N ALA A 453 13.99 -1.78 -24.49
CA ALA A 453 13.03 -1.13 -25.38
C ALA A 453 13.10 -1.64 -26.82
N ASP A 454 14.11 -2.46 -27.15
CA ASP A 454 14.45 -2.94 -28.49
C ASP A 454 14.37 -4.47 -28.57
N ASN A 455 13.41 -5.04 -27.82
CA ASN A 455 13.10 -6.47 -27.81
C ASN A 455 14.31 -7.37 -27.44
N GLY A 456 15.15 -6.89 -26.52
CA GLY A 456 16.27 -7.61 -25.92
C GLY A 456 17.61 -7.38 -26.60
N ALA A 457 17.70 -6.50 -27.62
CA ALA A 457 18.95 -6.22 -28.32
C ALA A 457 19.93 -5.41 -27.44
N SER A 458 19.42 -4.48 -26.62
CA SER A 458 20.17 -3.77 -25.60
C SER A 458 19.42 -3.75 -24.26
N TRP A 459 20.19 -3.69 -23.17
CA TRP A 459 19.69 -3.70 -21.80
C TRP A 459 20.20 -2.49 -21.05
N LYS A 460 19.29 -1.78 -20.39
CA LYS A 460 19.58 -0.61 -19.55
C LYS A 460 19.24 -0.94 -18.10
N PRO A 461 20.05 -0.50 -17.13
CA PRO A 461 19.82 -0.83 -15.74
C PRO A 461 18.62 -0.06 -15.15
N ILE A 462 17.79 -0.76 -14.37
CA ILE A 462 16.93 -0.16 -13.33
C ILE A 462 17.64 -0.25 -11.99
N VAL A 463 18.25 -1.42 -11.70
CA VAL A 463 19.00 -1.71 -10.48
C VAL A 463 20.28 -2.45 -10.83
N THR A 464 21.41 -2.00 -10.31
CA THR A 464 22.72 -2.64 -10.49
C THR A 464 23.36 -3.00 -9.16
N ASP A 465 24.03 -4.15 -9.11
CA ASP A 465 24.86 -4.59 -7.98
C ASP A 465 24.14 -4.57 -6.61
N TRP A 466 22.85 -4.91 -6.59
CA TRP A 466 22.05 -4.89 -5.37
C TRP A 466 22.45 -6.03 -4.44
N LYS A 467 23.06 -5.66 -3.31
CA LYS A 467 23.60 -6.58 -2.29
C LYS A 467 22.97 -6.30 -0.94
N VAL A 468 22.91 -7.31 -0.08
CA VAL A 468 22.58 -7.10 1.33
C VAL A 468 23.83 -6.60 2.07
N GLU A 469 23.92 -5.29 2.31
CA GLU A 469 25.01 -4.70 3.08
C GLU A 469 24.79 -4.87 4.59
N ARG A 470 25.42 -5.90 5.16
CA ARG A 470 25.44 -6.14 6.59
C ARG A 470 26.26 -5.07 7.32
N ARG A 471 25.76 -4.57 8.46
CA ARG A 471 26.44 -3.53 9.27
C ARG A 471 26.64 -4.03 10.70
N ALA A 472 27.88 -3.94 11.16
CA ALA A 472 28.21 -4.33 12.53
C ALA A 472 27.61 -3.33 13.56
N PRO A 473 27.30 -3.80 14.79
CA PRO A 473 27.27 -5.20 15.20
C PRO A 473 26.03 -5.94 14.64
N GLU A 474 26.23 -7.20 14.24
CA GLU A 474 25.16 -8.14 13.94
C GLU A 474 24.78 -8.90 15.24
N PRO A 475 23.53 -9.37 15.39
CA PRO A 475 23.09 -10.10 16.60
C PRO A 475 23.88 -11.40 16.83
N SER A 476 23.85 -11.92 18.06
CA SER A 476 24.49 -13.18 18.45
C SER A 476 23.55 -14.09 19.25
N PRO A 477 23.31 -15.36 18.84
CA PRO A 477 23.66 -15.95 17.54
C PRO A 477 22.74 -15.41 16.43
N PRO A 478 23.26 -15.10 15.24
CA PRO A 478 22.44 -14.44 14.23
C PRO A 478 21.59 -15.44 13.44
N ASP A 479 20.27 -15.37 13.60
CA ASP A 479 19.35 -15.92 12.60
C ASP A 479 19.03 -14.84 11.55
N TYR A 480 19.41 -15.07 10.30
CA TYR A 480 19.03 -14.16 9.21
C TYR A 480 17.81 -14.68 8.49
N TRP A 481 16.89 -13.76 8.17
CA TRP A 481 15.85 -14.09 7.22
C TRP A 481 16.48 -14.47 5.88
N SER A 482 16.16 -15.67 5.38
CA SER A 482 16.82 -16.30 4.22
C SER A 482 16.41 -15.73 2.87
N GLN A 483 15.70 -14.60 2.89
CA GLN A 483 15.06 -13.96 1.76
C GLN A 483 15.36 -12.46 1.79
N SER A 484 15.17 -11.80 0.66
CA SER A 484 15.30 -10.35 0.53
C SER A 484 14.53 -9.88 -0.68
N PHE A 485 14.24 -8.59 -0.73
CA PHE A 485 13.73 -7.93 -1.92
C PHE A 485 14.81 -7.15 -2.67
N THR A 486 14.69 -7.14 -4.00
CA THR A 486 15.38 -6.19 -4.88
C THR A 486 14.29 -5.38 -5.57
N TYR A 487 14.38 -4.06 -5.55
CA TYR A 487 13.38 -3.20 -6.16
C TYR A 487 14.02 -1.91 -6.65
N GLY A 488 13.40 -1.29 -7.64
CA GLY A 488 13.88 -0.03 -8.19
C GLY A 488 12.86 0.61 -9.11
N SER A 489 13.16 1.85 -9.48
CA SER A 489 12.34 2.65 -10.38
C SER A 489 13.23 3.53 -11.24
N ILE A 490 12.79 3.81 -12.46
CA ILE A 490 13.48 4.71 -13.37
C ILE A 490 12.47 5.55 -14.15
N ASP A 491 12.66 6.87 -14.10
CA ASP A 491 12.03 7.80 -15.04
C ASP A 491 12.79 7.70 -16.37
N LEU A 492 12.05 7.55 -17.48
CA LEU A 492 12.65 7.41 -18.79
C LEU A 492 13.00 8.79 -19.35
N GLU A 493 14.26 8.95 -19.81
CA GLU A 493 14.73 10.19 -20.46
C GLU A 493 13.86 10.58 -21.68
N SER A 494 13.35 9.57 -22.37
CA SER A 494 12.42 9.69 -23.48
C SER A 494 11.35 8.62 -23.36
N ALA A 495 10.10 9.00 -23.61
CA ALA A 495 9.01 8.05 -23.59
C ALA A 495 9.22 6.94 -24.65
N ILE A 496 8.84 5.70 -24.30
CA ILE A 496 9.04 4.51 -25.15
C ILE A 496 7.70 4.09 -25.76
N ASP A 497 7.72 3.78 -27.05
CA ASP A 497 6.60 3.16 -27.76
C ASP A 497 6.65 1.63 -27.66
N GLY A 498 5.49 1.00 -27.51
CA GLY A 498 5.36 -0.46 -27.53
C GLY A 498 5.75 -1.16 -26.23
N PRO A 499 5.79 -2.50 -26.21
CA PRO A 499 6.05 -3.26 -25.01
C PRO A 499 7.53 -3.21 -24.61
N VAL A 500 7.79 -3.15 -23.30
CA VAL A 500 9.12 -3.19 -22.70
C VAL A 500 9.37 -4.59 -22.12
N GLN A 501 10.60 -5.08 -22.26
CA GLN A 501 11.06 -6.27 -21.55
C GLN A 501 11.75 -5.86 -20.25
N VAL A 502 11.48 -6.57 -19.15
CA VAL A 502 12.14 -6.39 -17.85
C VAL A 502 12.77 -7.71 -17.44
N ARG A 503 14.09 -7.71 -17.22
CA ARG A 503 14.89 -8.88 -16.85
C ARG A 503 15.39 -8.77 -15.43
N PHE A 504 15.21 -9.84 -14.68
CA PHE A 504 15.73 -10.03 -13.34
C PHE A 504 16.87 -11.04 -13.41
N SER A 505 18.04 -10.71 -12.88
CA SER A 505 19.20 -11.63 -12.89
C SER A 505 20.03 -11.58 -11.59
N ASN A 506 20.78 -12.63 -11.31
CA ASN A 506 21.74 -12.67 -10.20
C ASN A 506 22.97 -13.52 -10.48
N ASN A 507 24.07 -13.19 -9.80
CA ASN A 507 25.41 -13.77 -10.05
C ASN A 507 25.69 -15.11 -9.33
N ARG A 508 24.72 -15.68 -8.60
CA ARG A 508 24.91 -16.91 -7.78
C ARG A 508 23.86 -17.99 -8.04
N ARG A 509 23.09 -17.90 -9.12
CA ARG A 509 22.03 -18.88 -9.47
C ARG A 509 21.01 -19.10 -8.36
N LYS A 510 20.69 -18.05 -7.62
CA LYS A 510 19.59 -18.05 -6.66
C LYS A 510 18.27 -17.95 -7.41
N GLY A 511 17.26 -18.65 -6.92
CA GLY A 511 15.90 -18.54 -7.44
C GLY A 511 15.18 -17.30 -6.94
N TYR A 512 14.30 -16.78 -7.78
CA TYR A 512 13.22 -15.87 -7.47
C TYR A 512 12.01 -16.64 -6.94
N ARG A 513 11.34 -16.07 -5.95
CA ARG A 513 10.06 -16.59 -5.42
C ARG A 513 8.88 -15.92 -6.10
N ARG A 514 9.01 -14.64 -6.44
CA ARG A 514 8.02 -13.78 -7.08
C ARG A 514 8.72 -12.61 -7.75
N ILE A 515 8.15 -12.10 -8.84
CA ILE A 515 8.65 -10.93 -9.58
C ILE A 515 7.47 -10.06 -10.01
N GLU A 516 7.72 -8.76 -10.14
CA GLU A 516 6.71 -7.76 -10.49
C GLU A 516 7.33 -6.71 -11.41
N ALA A 517 6.56 -6.28 -12.41
CA ALA A 517 6.93 -5.17 -13.29
C ALA A 517 5.72 -4.26 -13.52
N HIS A 518 5.96 -2.96 -13.50
CA HIS A 518 4.94 -1.93 -13.65
C HIS A 518 5.42 -0.87 -14.63
N LEU A 519 4.54 -0.44 -15.52
CA LEU A 519 4.81 0.65 -16.45
C LEU A 519 3.93 1.84 -16.06
N GLU A 520 4.55 3.00 -15.89
CA GLU A 520 3.83 4.27 -15.88
C GLU A 520 3.75 4.78 -17.32
N TYR A 521 2.57 5.21 -17.76
CA TYR A 521 2.34 5.64 -19.14
C TYR A 521 1.50 6.92 -19.22
N GLU A 522 1.66 7.65 -20.32
CA GLU A 522 0.89 8.87 -20.60
C GLU A 522 -0.54 8.52 -21.03
N ILE A 523 -1.52 9.16 -20.40
CA ILE A 523 -2.92 9.03 -20.82
C ILE A 523 -3.13 9.87 -22.07
N SER A 524 -3.50 9.25 -23.20
CA SER A 524 -3.67 9.94 -24.48
C SER A 524 -4.76 11.02 -24.47
N ASN A 525 -5.85 10.79 -23.75
CA ASN A 525 -7.00 11.70 -23.65
C ASN A 525 -7.36 11.93 -22.17
N PRO A 526 -6.60 12.75 -21.45
CA PRO A 526 -6.90 12.99 -20.05
C PRO A 526 -8.20 13.80 -19.94
N THR A 527 -9.03 13.46 -18.95
CA THR A 527 -10.31 14.13 -18.68
C THR A 527 -10.15 15.09 -17.48
N PRO A 528 -10.76 16.29 -17.49
CA PRO A 528 -10.78 17.17 -16.32
C PRO A 528 -11.40 16.49 -15.10
N VAL A 529 -10.80 16.65 -13.92
CA VAL A 529 -11.27 16.03 -12.67
C VAL A 529 -11.99 17.06 -11.82
N GLU A 530 -13.20 16.76 -11.36
CA GLU A 530 -13.87 17.49 -10.27
C GLU A 530 -13.51 16.84 -8.93
N VAL A 531 -13.00 17.63 -7.99
CA VAL A 531 -12.73 17.21 -6.61
C VAL A 531 -13.79 17.82 -5.71
N THR A 532 -14.42 16.99 -4.89
CA THR A 532 -15.46 17.40 -3.93
C THR A 532 -15.11 16.93 -2.52
N PHE A 533 -15.20 17.83 -1.54
CA PHE A 533 -15.18 17.51 -0.12
C PHE A 533 -16.59 17.57 0.43
N CYS A 534 -16.91 16.60 1.30
CA CYS A 534 -18.12 16.60 2.12
C CYS A 534 -17.72 16.51 3.59
N TRP A 535 -18.24 17.41 4.42
CA TRP A 535 -17.96 17.45 5.85
C TRP A 535 -19.17 17.90 6.67
N THR A 536 -19.09 17.73 7.98
CA THR A 536 -20.00 18.33 8.96
C THR A 536 -19.23 19.32 9.84
N GLN A 537 -19.92 20.31 10.42
CA GLN A 537 -19.34 21.31 11.33
C GLN A 537 -20.33 21.66 12.45
N SER A 538 -19.87 22.33 13.50
CA SER A 538 -20.65 22.65 14.71
C SER A 538 -21.99 23.33 14.38
N GLY A 539 -23.09 22.81 14.92
CA GLY A 539 -24.41 23.44 14.84
C GLY A 539 -25.47 22.70 14.02
N GLY A 540 -25.15 21.56 13.39
CA GLY A 540 -26.14 20.77 12.65
C GLY A 540 -25.67 19.38 12.23
N PHE A 541 -26.61 18.59 11.72
CA PHE A 541 -26.36 17.33 10.99
C PHE A 541 -26.27 17.54 9.48
N ASP A 542 -26.30 18.81 9.04
CA ASP A 542 -26.26 19.17 7.64
C ASP A 542 -24.87 18.92 7.06
N PHE A 543 -24.86 18.40 5.84
CA PHE A 543 -23.63 18.21 5.09
C PHE A 543 -23.25 19.49 4.37
N GLU A 544 -21.99 19.89 4.53
CA GLU A 544 -21.36 20.95 3.78
C GLU A 544 -20.59 20.37 2.60
N PHE A 545 -20.54 21.14 1.51
CA PHE A 545 -19.86 20.73 0.30
C PHE A 545 -19.03 21.86 -0.28
N ALA A 546 -17.84 21.50 -0.75
CA ALA A 546 -17.03 22.36 -1.60
C ALA A 546 -16.53 21.50 -2.75
N LYS A 547 -16.58 22.05 -3.97
CA LYS A 547 -16.09 21.37 -5.16
C LYS A 547 -15.32 22.30 -6.06
N ARG A 548 -14.32 21.76 -6.74
CA ARG A 548 -13.54 22.47 -7.76
C ARG A 548 -13.18 21.54 -8.90
N ARG A 549 -13.33 22.05 -10.12
CA ARG A 549 -12.88 21.36 -11.33
C ARG A 549 -11.45 21.76 -11.66
N PHE A 550 -10.61 20.77 -11.92
CA PHE A 550 -9.22 20.89 -12.33
C PHE A 550 -9.07 20.46 -13.79
N PRO A 551 -8.10 21.03 -14.52
CA PRO A 551 -7.85 20.64 -15.90
C PRO A 551 -7.41 19.18 -16.01
N ALA A 552 -7.51 18.65 -17.22
CA ALA A 552 -7.14 17.28 -17.57
C ALA A 552 -5.68 16.94 -17.24
N LYS A 553 -4.78 17.93 -17.32
CA LYS A 553 -3.38 17.80 -16.94
C LYS A 553 -2.96 19.04 -16.18
N ILE A 554 -2.16 18.85 -15.14
CA ILE A 554 -1.64 19.90 -14.28
C ILE A 554 -0.11 19.86 -14.37
N ASP A 555 0.46 20.82 -15.11
CA ASP A 555 1.91 21.02 -15.25
C ASP A 555 2.29 22.32 -14.50
N GLY A 556 2.63 22.24 -13.20
CA GLY A 556 3.14 23.39 -12.42
C GLY A 556 2.36 23.79 -11.15
N GLU A 557 2.73 24.94 -10.56
CA GLU A 557 2.61 25.20 -9.11
C GLU A 557 1.29 25.79 -8.57
N ASN A 558 0.27 26.13 -9.36
CA ASN A 558 -0.94 26.76 -8.78
C ASN A 558 -2.23 25.97 -8.97
N THR A 559 -2.33 24.86 -8.25
CA THR A 559 -3.58 24.11 -7.99
C THR A 559 -4.16 24.36 -6.61
N ALA A 560 -3.66 25.36 -5.89
CA ALA A 560 -4.14 25.68 -4.56
C ALA A 560 -5.61 26.09 -4.60
N TRP A 561 -6.41 25.42 -3.79
CA TRP A 561 -7.83 25.68 -3.57
C TRP A 561 -8.05 25.84 -2.08
N GLU A 562 -8.66 26.96 -1.70
CA GLU A 562 -8.95 27.24 -0.30
C GLU A 562 -10.38 26.81 0.04
N ILE A 563 -10.53 26.12 1.17
CA ILE A 563 -11.82 25.77 1.78
C ILE A 563 -11.79 26.30 3.21
N GLU A 564 -12.75 27.16 3.54
CA GLU A 564 -12.99 27.60 4.91
C GLU A 564 -13.99 26.64 5.55
N ALA A 565 -13.59 25.97 6.62
CA ALA A 565 -14.45 25.08 7.40
C ALA A 565 -14.66 25.68 8.79
N GLY A 566 -15.84 25.48 9.39
CA GLY A 566 -16.19 26.00 10.71
C GLY A 566 -15.45 25.32 11.86
N GLU A 567 -16.10 25.24 13.02
CA GLU A 567 -15.59 24.51 14.19
C GLU A 567 -16.08 23.06 14.18
N SER A 568 -15.41 22.18 14.94
CA SER A 568 -15.74 20.76 15.08
C SER A 568 -15.87 20.02 13.74
N VAL A 569 -14.98 20.36 12.80
CA VAL A 569 -15.02 19.84 11.43
C VAL A 569 -14.77 18.33 11.42
N ARG A 570 -15.64 17.60 10.72
CA ARG A 570 -15.46 16.18 10.43
C ARG A 570 -15.66 15.93 8.95
N THR A 571 -14.58 15.59 8.26
CA THR A 571 -14.66 15.16 6.86
C THR A 571 -15.37 13.81 6.80
N ILE A 572 -16.36 13.69 5.92
CA ILE A 572 -17.15 12.47 5.73
C ILE A 572 -16.60 11.67 4.55
N TRP A 573 -16.38 12.34 3.42
CA TRP A 573 -15.73 11.75 2.26
C TRP A 573 -15.06 12.79 1.37
N VAL A 574 -14.13 12.32 0.54
CA VAL A 574 -13.53 13.06 -0.58
C VAL A 574 -13.82 12.31 -1.87
N GLU A 575 -14.28 13.00 -2.91
CA GLU A 575 -14.60 12.42 -4.21
C GLU A 575 -13.80 13.07 -5.34
N TYR A 576 -13.40 12.24 -6.30
CA TYR A 576 -12.79 12.60 -7.57
C TYR A 576 -13.71 12.09 -8.68
N ARG A 577 -14.06 12.94 -9.65
CA ARG A 577 -15.01 12.59 -10.72
C ARG A 577 -14.53 13.08 -12.07
N CYS A 578 -14.57 12.20 -13.07
CA CYS A 578 -14.39 12.51 -14.49
C CYS A 578 -15.77 12.53 -15.18
N PRO A 579 -16.33 13.72 -15.48
CA PRO A 579 -17.71 13.87 -15.99
C PRO A 579 -17.93 13.42 -17.43
#